data_AF-A0A536GH18-F1
#
_entry.id   AF-A0A536GH18-F1
#
_cell.length_a   1.000
_cell.length_b   1.000
_cell.length_c   1.000
_cell.angle_alpha   90.00
_cell.angle_beta   90.00
_cell.angle_gamma   90.00
#
_symmetry.space_group_name_H-M   'P 1'
#
loop_
_entity.id
_entity.type
_entity.pdbx_description
1 polymer ?
#
loop_
_entity_poly.entity_id
_entity_poly.type
_entity_poly.pdbx_seq_one_letter_code
_entity_poly.pdbx_strand_id
1 'polypeptide(L)'
;MNLRMGSQLFIDVQIPLLWGTRAIVQDPEERLSIINLGGDRALLEVLEDEPAQGIPFAPSVEGFVIMDAQGTELYKVSPVAKSITPLSLKLLPVTISRDAIRVGTNTFQSNMVSGFGVGISVTENGIGLGGSVPPGLAALRV
;
A
#
# COMPACT_ATOMS: atom_id res chain seq x y z
N MET A 1 1.94 8.45 13.41
CA MET A 1 2.74 9.14 12.38
C MET A 1 1.91 10.28 11.82
N ASN A 2 2.56 11.39 11.45
CA ASN A 2 1.94 12.49 10.73
C ASN A 2 2.45 12.46 9.28
N LEU A 3 1.55 12.20 8.33
CA LEU A 3 1.91 12.00 6.93
C LEU A 3 0.87 12.64 6.00
N ARG A 4 1.35 13.23 4.91
CA ARG A 4 0.53 13.57 3.74
C ARG A 4 0.76 12.53 2.64
N MET A 5 -0.31 11.97 2.11
CA MET A 5 -0.27 11.01 1.00
C MET A 5 -1.42 11.31 0.04
N GLY A 6 -1.07 11.64 -1.21
CA GLY A 6 -1.95 12.40 -2.08
C GLY A 6 -2.47 13.68 -1.40
N SER A 7 -3.79 13.92 -1.48
CA SER A 7 -4.42 15.06 -0.79
C SER A 7 -4.83 14.76 0.66
N GLN A 8 -4.60 13.55 1.17
CA GLN A 8 -5.03 13.14 2.50
C GLN A 8 -4.02 13.57 3.57
N LEU A 9 -4.54 13.93 4.74
CA LEU A 9 -3.75 14.20 5.93
C LEU A 9 -4.00 13.12 6.99
N PHE A 10 -2.97 12.37 7.32
CA PHE A 10 -3.00 11.35 8.37
C PHE A 10 -2.26 11.89 9.60
N ILE A 11 -2.94 12.02 10.74
CA ILE A 11 -2.39 12.56 12.00
C ILE A 11 -2.47 11.49 13.08
N ASP A 12 -1.35 11.15 13.73
CA ASP A 12 -1.29 10.08 14.72
C ASP A 12 -1.82 8.73 14.20
N VAL A 13 -1.65 8.49 12.90
CA VAL A 13 -2.01 7.21 12.25
C VAL A 13 -0.78 6.32 12.12
N GLN A 14 -0.88 5.02 12.36
CA GLN A 14 0.27 4.11 12.23
C GLN A 14 0.47 3.65 10.78
N ILE A 15 -0.61 3.24 10.11
CA ILE A 15 -0.60 2.78 8.72
C ILE A 15 -1.58 3.63 7.90
N PRO A 16 -1.10 4.54 7.03
CA PRO A 16 -1.96 5.42 6.24
C PRO A 16 -2.91 4.65 5.32
N LEU A 17 -2.37 3.69 4.56
CA LEU A 17 -3.12 2.81 3.68
C LEU A 17 -2.66 1.36 3.88
N LEU A 18 -3.59 0.49 4.24
CA LEU A 18 -3.38 -0.94 4.33
C LEU A 18 -4.14 -1.63 3.20
N TRP A 19 -3.42 -2.24 2.26
CA TRP A 19 -3.95 -2.92 1.08
C TRP A 19 -3.78 -4.43 1.21
N GLY A 20 -4.85 -5.11 1.61
CA GLY A 20 -4.78 -6.48 2.13
C GLY A 20 -3.91 -6.52 3.39
N THR A 21 -2.74 -7.12 3.26
CA THR A 21 -1.70 -7.18 4.31
C THR A 21 -0.54 -6.22 4.05
N ARG A 22 -0.62 -5.35 3.04
CA ARG A 22 0.48 -4.48 2.62
C ARG A 22 0.27 -3.05 3.09
N ALA A 23 1.17 -2.54 3.93
CA ALA A 23 1.20 -1.10 4.18
C ALA A 23 1.78 -0.40 2.96
N ILE A 24 1.05 0.61 2.48
CA ILE A 24 1.49 1.49 1.42
C ILE A 24 1.72 2.87 2.05
N VAL A 25 2.90 3.39 1.81
CA VAL A 25 3.29 4.74 2.24
C VAL A 25 3.89 5.48 1.05
N GLN A 26 3.77 6.79 1.10
CA GLN A 26 4.37 7.70 0.14
C GLN A 26 5.27 8.67 0.88
N ASP A 27 6.46 8.92 0.37
CA ASP A 27 7.37 9.91 0.94
C ASP A 27 7.05 11.34 0.44
N PRO A 28 7.74 12.38 0.94
CA PRO A 28 7.52 13.76 0.49
C PRO A 28 7.83 14.02 -0.99
N GLU A 29 8.60 13.14 -1.65
CA GLU A 29 8.91 13.19 -3.08
C GLU A 29 7.89 12.41 -3.92
N GLU A 30 6.76 12.04 -3.31
CA GLU A 30 5.69 11.27 -3.93
C GLU A 30 6.10 9.82 -4.30
N ARG A 31 7.22 9.29 -3.78
CA ARG A 31 7.72 7.93 -4.06
C ARG A 31 7.03 6.89 -3.19
N LEU A 32 6.65 5.76 -3.79
CA LEU A 32 5.88 4.70 -3.13
C LEU A 32 6.79 3.69 -2.45
N SER A 33 6.45 3.31 -1.23
CA SER A 33 7.01 2.11 -0.58
C SER A 33 5.89 1.18 -0.12
N ILE A 34 6.12 -0.13 -0.29
CA ILE A 34 5.14 -1.18 0.01
C ILE A 34 5.81 -2.21 0.90
N ILE A 35 5.22 -2.45 2.06
CA ILE A 35 5.71 -3.40 3.06
C ILE A 35 4.63 -4.44 3.29
N ASN A 36 4.94 -5.72 3.05
CA ASN A 36 4.05 -6.82 3.36
C ASN A 36 4.18 -7.21 4.83
N LEU A 37 3.03 -7.21 5.50
CA LEU A 37 2.87 -7.39 6.93
C LEU A 37 2.04 -8.64 7.26
N GLY A 38 1.82 -9.50 6.26
CA GLY A 38 1.02 -10.72 6.39
C GLY A 38 1.78 -11.98 6.81
N GLY A 39 3.11 -11.93 6.84
CA GLY A 39 3.97 -13.04 7.26
C GLY A 39 4.40 -12.95 8.72
N ASP A 40 5.38 -13.78 9.13
CA ASP A 40 5.95 -13.74 10.48
C ASP A 40 6.84 -12.50 10.73
N ARG A 41 7.34 -11.91 9.65
CA ARG A 41 8.20 -10.71 9.64
C ARG A 41 7.73 -9.74 8.58
N ALA A 42 7.95 -8.46 8.81
CA ALA A 42 7.72 -7.43 7.82
C ALA A 42 8.69 -7.63 6.65
N LEU A 43 8.17 -7.63 5.43
CA LEU A 43 8.97 -7.75 4.21
C LEU A 43 8.80 -6.48 3.38
N LEU A 44 9.88 -5.74 3.17
CA LEU A 44 9.89 -4.61 2.26
C LEU A 44 9.84 -5.14 0.82
N GLU A 45 8.75 -4.89 0.10
CA GLU A 45 8.55 -5.36 -1.28
C GLU A 45 8.95 -4.29 -2.31
N VAL A 46 8.64 -3.03 -1.99
CA VAL A 46 8.95 -1.86 -2.83
C VAL A 46 9.51 -0.75 -1.96
N LEU A 47 10.61 -0.16 -2.39
CA LEU A 47 11.28 0.97 -1.76
C LEU A 47 11.44 2.09 -2.78
N GLU A 48 10.88 3.26 -2.49
CA GLU A 48 11.08 4.47 -3.29
C GLU A 48 10.79 4.28 -4.79
N ASP A 49 9.65 3.67 -5.11
CA ASP A 49 9.22 3.28 -6.46
C ASP A 49 10.04 2.19 -7.15
N GLU A 50 10.97 1.53 -6.46
CA GLU A 50 11.78 0.43 -7.01
C GLU A 50 11.49 -0.89 -6.27
N PRO A 51 11.60 -2.06 -6.94
CA PRO A 51 11.57 -3.34 -6.25
C PRO A 51 12.68 -3.40 -5.20
N ALA A 52 12.35 -3.79 -3.97
CA ALA A 52 13.35 -3.87 -2.92
C ALA A 52 14.36 -5.01 -3.16
N GLN A 53 15.55 -4.90 -2.57
CA GLN A 53 16.62 -5.88 -2.77
C GLN A 53 16.16 -7.29 -2.36
N GLY A 54 16.38 -8.27 -3.25
CA GLY A 54 16.06 -9.68 -2.98
C GLY A 54 14.59 -10.05 -3.18
N ILE A 55 13.75 -9.11 -3.63
CA ILE A 55 12.35 -9.37 -3.95
C ILE A 55 12.23 -9.89 -5.40
N PRO A 56 11.56 -11.03 -5.62
CA PRO A 56 11.26 -11.49 -6.98
C PRO A 56 10.38 -10.49 -7.73
N PHE A 57 10.84 -10.01 -8.87
CA PHE A 57 10.08 -9.11 -9.73
C PHE A 57 10.33 -9.35 -11.21
N ALA A 58 9.38 -8.94 -12.04
CA ALA A 58 9.51 -8.94 -13.50
C ALA A 58 9.27 -7.52 -14.04
N PRO A 59 10.12 -7.01 -14.96
CA PRO A 59 9.89 -5.72 -15.60
C PRO A 59 8.65 -5.75 -16.50
N SER A 60 7.97 -4.61 -16.61
CA SER A 60 6.84 -4.41 -17.51
C SER A 60 6.92 -3.04 -18.17
N VAL A 61 6.14 -2.80 -19.23
CA VAL A 61 6.17 -1.53 -19.98
C VAL A 61 5.91 -0.30 -19.09
N GLU A 62 5.09 -0.45 -18.05
CA GLU A 62 4.64 0.69 -17.21
C GLU A 62 5.26 0.68 -15.81
N GLY A 63 6.19 -0.24 -15.52
CA GLY A 63 6.75 -0.45 -14.18
C GLY A 63 7.19 -1.90 -13.99
N PHE A 64 6.74 -2.57 -12.93
CA PHE A 64 7.16 -3.94 -12.62
C PHE A 64 6.05 -4.73 -11.93
N VAL A 65 6.19 -6.06 -11.97
CA VAL A 65 5.32 -7.02 -11.31
C VAL A 65 6.08 -7.63 -10.13
N ILE A 66 5.51 -7.56 -8.94
CA ILE A 66 6.03 -8.24 -7.75
C ILE A 66 5.48 -9.67 -7.72
N MET A 67 6.37 -10.63 -7.44
CA MET A 67 6.06 -12.05 -7.41
C MET A 67 6.35 -12.65 -6.02
N ASP A 68 5.71 -13.78 -5.73
CA ASP A 68 6.11 -14.61 -4.59
C ASP A 68 7.38 -15.44 -4.89
N ALA A 69 7.85 -16.20 -3.90
CA ALA A 69 9.03 -17.06 -4.03
C ALA A 69 8.83 -18.23 -5.01
N GLN A 70 7.59 -18.54 -5.39
CA GLN A 70 7.22 -19.58 -6.34
C GLN A 70 7.09 -19.03 -7.77
N GLY A 71 7.20 -17.71 -7.96
CA GLY A 71 7.05 -17.04 -9.24
C GLY A 71 5.60 -16.67 -9.58
N THR A 72 4.66 -16.77 -8.64
CA THR A 72 3.29 -16.30 -8.86
C THR A 72 3.30 -14.77 -8.90
N GLU A 73 2.76 -14.20 -9.98
CA GLU A 73 2.54 -12.75 -10.09
C GLU A 73 1.47 -12.27 -9.11
N LEU A 74 1.85 -11.40 -8.17
CA LEU A 74 0.94 -10.93 -7.12
C LEU A 74 0.24 -9.64 -7.53
N TYR A 75 1.03 -8.61 -7.86
CA TYR A 75 0.53 -7.30 -8.24
C TYR A 75 1.55 -6.54 -9.07
N LYS A 76 1.05 -5.61 -9.89
CA LYS A 76 1.83 -4.68 -10.69
C LYS A 76 1.92 -3.34 -9.99
N VAL A 77 3.09 -2.71 -10.05
CA VAL A 77 3.30 -1.32 -9.66
C VAL A 77 3.65 -0.52 -10.90
N SER A 78 2.97 0.60 -11.10
CA SER A 78 3.38 1.64 -12.04
C SER A 78 3.87 2.86 -11.25
N PRO A 79 5.20 3.06 -11.14
CA PRO A 79 5.78 4.24 -10.51
C PRO A 79 5.26 5.56 -11.06
N VAL A 80 5.18 5.68 -12.39
CA VAL A 80 4.78 6.93 -13.05
C VAL A 80 3.31 7.25 -12.78
N ALA A 81 2.43 6.26 -12.89
CA ALA A 81 1.01 6.44 -12.62
C ALA A 81 0.67 6.38 -11.13
N LYS A 82 1.66 6.05 -10.28
CA LYS A 82 1.48 5.78 -8.84
C LYS A 82 0.34 4.79 -8.58
N SER A 83 0.29 3.73 -9.41
CA SER A 83 -0.77 2.74 -9.38
C SER A 83 -0.27 1.39 -8.91
N ILE A 84 -1.12 0.71 -8.16
CA ILE A 84 -0.91 -0.64 -7.63
C ILE A 84 -2.11 -1.46 -8.10
N THR A 85 -1.85 -2.40 -8.99
CA THR A 85 -2.89 -3.19 -9.66
C THR A 85 -2.74 -4.65 -9.25
N PRO A 86 -3.76 -5.26 -8.63
CA PRO A 86 -3.70 -6.68 -8.29
C PRO A 86 -3.70 -7.54 -9.55
N LEU A 87 -2.97 -8.65 -9.52
CA LEU A 87 -2.97 -9.66 -10.58
C LEU A 87 -3.63 -10.94 -10.08
N SER A 88 -3.09 -11.56 -9.03
CA SER A 88 -3.68 -12.73 -8.37
C SER A 88 -4.38 -12.40 -7.04
N LEU A 89 -4.12 -11.23 -6.47
CA LEU A 89 -4.74 -10.77 -5.23
C LEU A 89 -6.20 -10.34 -5.48
N LYS A 90 -7.14 -10.74 -4.63
CA LYS A 90 -8.55 -10.33 -4.72
C LYS A 90 -8.80 -8.95 -4.10
N LEU A 91 -8.02 -7.95 -4.51
CA LEU A 91 -8.09 -6.59 -3.98
C LEU A 91 -8.57 -5.62 -5.04
N LEU A 92 -8.97 -4.41 -4.62
CA LEU A 92 -9.24 -3.31 -5.55
C LEU A 92 -7.93 -2.62 -5.94
N PRO A 93 -7.76 -2.17 -7.20
CA PRO A 93 -6.59 -1.39 -7.58
C PRO A 93 -6.53 -0.06 -6.83
N VAL A 94 -5.33 0.42 -6.56
CA VAL A 94 -5.08 1.69 -5.88
C VAL A 94 -4.32 2.62 -6.83
N THR A 95 -4.67 3.90 -6.80
CA THR A 95 -3.89 4.97 -7.44
C THR A 95 -3.74 6.13 -6.47
N ILE A 96 -2.51 6.60 -6.28
CA ILE A 96 -2.20 7.72 -5.39
C ILE A 96 -1.72 8.88 -6.24
N SER A 97 -2.60 9.81 -6.57
CA SER A 97 -2.22 11.06 -7.22
C SER A 97 -2.03 12.16 -6.17
N ARG A 98 -1.44 13.28 -6.59
CA ARG A 98 -1.33 14.48 -5.75
C ARG A 98 -2.68 14.91 -5.15
N ASP A 99 -3.75 14.76 -5.91
CA ASP A 99 -5.06 15.29 -5.55
C ASP A 99 -5.98 14.27 -4.87
N ALA A 100 -5.69 12.98 -4.96
CA ALA A 100 -6.57 11.95 -4.38
C ALA A 100 -5.89 10.60 -4.18
N ILE A 101 -6.46 9.80 -3.28
CA ILE A 101 -6.27 8.35 -3.27
C ILE A 101 -7.51 7.73 -3.89
N ARG A 102 -7.33 6.96 -4.96
CA ARG A 102 -8.40 6.19 -5.60
C ARG A 102 -8.25 4.72 -5.27
N VAL A 103 -9.34 4.08 -4.84
CA VAL A 103 -9.41 2.64 -4.58
C VAL A 103 -10.57 2.06 -5.38
N GLY A 104 -10.27 1.33 -6.46
CA GLY A 104 -11.25 0.91 -7.45
C GLY A 104 -11.99 2.11 -8.06
N THR A 105 -13.28 2.23 -7.78
CA THR A 105 -14.14 3.35 -8.21
C THR A 105 -14.32 4.43 -7.14
N ASN A 106 -13.78 4.25 -5.94
CA ASN A 106 -13.91 5.20 -4.82
C ASN A 106 -12.75 6.19 -4.81
N THR A 107 -13.06 7.46 -4.58
CA THR A 107 -12.08 8.55 -4.55
C THR A 107 -12.10 9.23 -3.19
N PHE A 108 -10.94 9.28 -2.54
CA PHE A 108 -10.71 9.98 -1.28
C PHE A 108 -9.91 11.25 -1.58
N GLN A 109 -10.52 12.41 -1.30
CA GLN A 109 -9.94 13.71 -1.61
C GLN A 109 -10.07 14.65 -0.40
N SER A 110 -8.96 15.27 -0.01
CA SER A 110 -8.88 16.27 1.07
C SER A 110 -9.45 15.83 2.43
N ASN A 111 -9.37 14.54 2.78
CA ASN A 111 -9.80 14.09 4.11
C ASN A 111 -8.66 14.23 5.14
N MET A 112 -9.07 14.41 6.39
CA MET A 112 -8.20 14.27 7.56
C MET A 112 -8.60 13.02 8.33
N VAL A 113 -7.64 12.13 8.58
CA VAL A 113 -7.83 10.93 9.41
C VAL A 113 -6.91 11.02 10.61
N SER A 114 -7.46 10.95 11.82
CA SER A 114 -6.68 11.17 13.04
C SER A 114 -6.97 10.14 14.14
N GLY A 115 -5.92 9.69 14.83
CA GLY A 115 -6.02 8.86 16.04
C GLY A 115 -6.33 7.37 15.79
N PHE A 116 -6.13 6.87 14.58
CA PHE A 116 -6.43 5.48 14.21
C PHE A 116 -5.16 4.65 14.00
N GLY A 117 -5.24 3.34 14.20
CA GLY A 117 -4.17 2.42 13.83
C GLY A 117 -3.96 2.41 12.31
N VAL A 118 -5.06 2.28 11.55
CA VAL A 118 -5.07 2.27 10.09
C VAL A 118 -5.95 3.42 9.57
N GLY A 119 -5.44 4.18 8.61
CA GLY A 119 -6.16 5.28 7.99
C GLY A 119 -7.21 4.80 6.99
N ILE A 120 -6.78 4.16 5.91
CA ILE A 120 -7.62 3.52 4.90
C ILE A 120 -7.26 2.04 4.86
N SER A 121 -8.25 1.14 4.98
CA SER A 121 -8.06 -0.29 4.81
C SER A 121 -8.78 -0.78 3.57
N VAL A 122 -8.10 -1.57 2.74
CA VAL A 122 -8.67 -2.19 1.53
C VAL A 122 -8.53 -3.69 1.70
N THR A 123 -9.66 -4.40 1.66
CA THR A 123 -9.73 -5.85 1.82
C THR A 123 -10.55 -6.45 0.67
N GLU A 124 -10.59 -7.78 0.59
CA GLU A 124 -11.45 -8.49 -0.36
C GLU A 124 -12.94 -8.16 -0.17
N ASN A 125 -13.32 -7.76 1.05
CA ASN A 125 -14.71 -7.44 1.42
C ASN A 125 -15.07 -5.98 1.22
N GLY A 126 -14.11 -5.11 0.88
CA GLY A 126 -14.35 -3.69 0.64
C GLY A 126 -13.34 -2.76 1.30
N ILE A 127 -13.76 -1.50 1.45
CA ILE A 127 -12.92 -0.39 1.91
C ILE A 127 -13.42 0.10 3.27
N GLY A 128 -12.50 0.33 4.21
CA GLY A 128 -12.77 0.92 5.52
C GLY A 128 -11.95 2.20 5.73
N LEU A 129 -12.48 3.10 6.54
CA LEU A 129 -11.84 4.34 6.96
C LEU A 129 -11.75 4.38 8.48
N GLY A 130 -10.54 4.55 9.02
CA GLY A 130 -10.28 4.54 10.45
C GLY A 130 -10.48 3.14 11.05
N GLY A 131 -9.39 2.47 11.39
CA GLY A 131 -9.42 1.13 11.97
C GLY A 131 -8.34 0.90 13.02
N SER A 132 -8.49 -0.18 13.80
CA SER A 132 -7.41 -0.72 14.60
C SER A 132 -6.35 -1.35 13.70
N VAL A 133 -5.10 -1.39 14.15
CA VAL A 133 -4.07 -2.21 13.51
C VAL A 133 -4.52 -3.68 13.54
N PRO A 134 -4.53 -4.40 12.40
CA PRO A 134 -4.91 -5.82 12.40
C PRO A 134 -4.07 -6.64 13.40
N PRO A 135 -4.67 -7.61 14.12
CA PRO A 135 -3.98 -8.35 15.17
C PRO A 135 -2.67 -9.03 14.72
N GLY A 136 -2.62 -9.50 13.46
CA GLY A 136 -1.43 -10.16 12.89
C GLY A 136 -0.20 -9.26 12.84
N LEU A 137 -0.38 -7.93 12.74
CA LEU A 137 0.72 -6.97 12.75
C LEU A 137 1.38 -6.84 14.13
N ALA A 138 0.61 -6.96 15.21
CA ALA A 138 1.15 -6.90 16.57
C ALA A 138 2.04 -8.12 16.88
N ALA A 139 1.92 -9.19 16.10
CA ALA A 139 2.70 -10.41 16.25
C ALA A 139 3.99 -10.42 15.41
N LEU A 140 4.21 -9.40 14.56
CA LEU A 140 5.42 -9.31 13.73
C LEU A 140 6.67 -9.20 14.59
N ARG A 141 7.66 -10.05 14.31
CA ARG A 141 8.96 -9.98 14.96
C ARG A 141 9.86 -9.02 14.19
N VAL A 142 10.44 -8.04 14.91
CA VAL A 142 11.43 -7.08 14.40
C VAL A 142 12.83 -7.69 14.45
#